data_AF-A0A523A4L5-F1
#
_entry.id   AF-A0A523A4L5-F1
#
_cell.length_a   1.000
_cell.length_b   1.000
_cell.length_c   1.000
_cell.angle_alpha   90.00
_cell.angle_beta   90.00
_cell.angle_gamma   90.00
#
_symmetry.space_group_name_H-M   'P 1'
#
loop_
_entity.id
_entity.type
_entity.pdbx_description
1 polymer ?
#
loop_
_entity_poly.entity_id
_entity_poly.type
_entity_poly.pdbx_seq_one_letter_code
_entity_poly.pdbx_strand_id
1 'polypeptide(L)'
;MSRAALAAAYDMEGAFNEALLSLSRDVRLPAVLAAADRILEPYGGLGAYGLADQVSNRFINYEIEGLRTTSAGVTPIFLAVAAFLLYLVISRIVQSERKQIGIIKAFGYSDFEVGGHYLKLIVTIAAGGALAGCLLGIAAGRALIDVYLDFFKFPFLVLQLDPGSLVTGLMVSVGAASAGGLLILRRIFALSPVSAMRPPSSPDYSRTGTINKTLNAILD
;
A
#
# COMPACT_ATOMS: atom_id res chain seq x y z
N MET A 1 -9.93 -42.29 10.33
CA MET A 1 -9.23 -43.57 10.53
C MET A 1 -7.81 -43.28 10.98
N SER A 2 -7.27 -44.01 11.95
CA SER A 2 -5.90 -43.80 12.42
C SER A 2 -4.88 -44.26 11.37
N ARG A 3 -3.69 -43.65 11.35
CA ARG A 3 -2.59 -44.03 10.43
C ARG A 3 -2.27 -45.53 10.48
N ALA A 4 -2.32 -46.12 11.68
CA ALA A 4 -2.08 -47.54 11.89
C ALA A 4 -3.13 -48.44 11.22
N ALA A 5 -4.42 -48.07 11.27
CA ALA A 5 -5.48 -48.85 10.65
C ALA A 5 -5.43 -48.81 9.11
N LEU A 6 -5.02 -47.68 8.52
CA LEU A 6 -4.79 -47.56 7.08
C LEU A 6 -3.53 -48.33 6.64
N ALA A 7 -2.44 -48.25 7.41
CA ALA A 7 -1.21 -48.98 7.12
C ALA A 7 -1.43 -50.50 7.12
N ALA A 8 -2.15 -51.04 8.11
CA ALA A 8 -2.47 -52.47 8.18
C ALA A 8 -3.43 -52.92 7.05
N ALA A 9 -4.38 -52.08 6.63
CA ALA A 9 -5.33 -52.41 5.56
C ALA A 9 -4.69 -52.48 4.16
N TYR A 10 -3.57 -51.77 3.94
CA TYR A 10 -2.85 -51.73 2.67
C TYR A 10 -1.52 -52.50 2.69
N ASP A 11 -1.23 -53.27 3.76
CA ASP A 11 0.05 -53.98 3.96
C ASP A 11 1.28 -53.05 3.90
N MET A 12 1.12 -51.84 4.45
CA MET A 12 2.12 -50.76 4.47
C MET A 12 2.59 -50.44 5.89
N GLU A 13 2.62 -51.43 6.78
CA GLU A 13 3.09 -51.23 8.15
C GLU A 13 4.55 -50.74 8.17
N GLY A 14 4.79 -49.59 8.81
CA GLY A 14 6.09 -48.93 8.83
C GLY A 14 6.41 -48.05 7.63
N ALA A 15 5.59 -48.05 6.57
CA ALA A 15 5.79 -47.18 5.42
C ALA A 15 5.48 -45.70 5.75
N PHE A 16 6.20 -44.81 5.08
CA PHE A 16 5.97 -43.37 5.14
C PHE A 16 6.16 -42.76 3.75
N ASN A 17 5.42 -41.70 3.47
CA ASN A 17 5.55 -40.93 2.24
C ASN A 17 6.53 -39.76 2.39
N GLU A 18 6.64 -39.22 3.62
CA GLU A 18 7.46 -38.06 3.93
C GLU A 18 8.17 -38.25 5.28
N ALA A 19 9.42 -37.81 5.36
CA ALA A 19 10.20 -37.75 6.59
C ALA A 19 10.69 -36.30 6.81
N LEU A 20 10.33 -35.74 7.96
CA LEU A 20 10.72 -34.38 8.35
C LEU A 20 11.94 -34.44 9.27
N LEU A 21 13.00 -33.75 8.88
CA LEU A 21 14.27 -33.70 9.60
C LEU A 21 14.49 -32.30 10.14
N SER A 22 14.66 -32.16 11.46
CA SER A 22 15.09 -30.90 12.08
C SER A 22 16.61 -30.82 12.09
N LEU A 23 17.17 -29.70 11.63
CA LEU A 23 18.61 -29.46 11.60
C LEU A 23 19.05 -28.62 12.79
N SER A 24 20.22 -28.92 13.37
CA SER A 24 20.89 -28.04 14.32
C SER A 24 21.55 -26.86 13.58
N ARG A 25 21.81 -25.76 14.30
CA ARG A 25 22.24 -24.47 13.70
C ARG A 25 23.58 -24.55 12.94
N ASP A 26 24.45 -25.47 13.32
CA ASP A 26 25.83 -25.56 12.81
C ASP A 26 26.00 -26.55 11.64
N VAL A 27 24.91 -27.07 11.09
CA VAL A 27 24.94 -28.14 10.09
C VAL A 27 24.78 -27.60 8.67
N ARG A 28 25.65 -28.05 7.76
CA ARG A 28 25.57 -27.71 6.34
C ARG A 28 24.44 -28.50 5.67
N LEU A 29 23.37 -27.80 5.28
CA LEU A 29 22.21 -28.37 4.58
C LEU A 29 22.59 -29.32 3.42
N PRO A 30 23.49 -28.96 2.47
CA PRO A 30 23.83 -29.86 1.36
C PRO A 30 24.44 -31.19 1.81
N ALA A 31 25.19 -31.20 2.91
CA ALA A 31 25.80 -32.42 3.45
C ALA A 31 24.74 -33.35 4.06
N VAL A 32 23.70 -32.79 4.66
CA VAL A 32 22.59 -33.59 5.23
C VAL A 32 21.69 -34.12 4.13
N LEU A 33 21.37 -33.32 3.12
CA LEU A 33 20.57 -33.77 1.98
C LEU A 33 21.27 -34.94 1.28
N ALA A 34 22.56 -34.81 0.96
CA ALA A 34 23.32 -35.91 0.35
C ALA A 34 23.40 -37.16 1.24
N ALA A 35 23.52 -36.99 2.57
CA ALA A 35 23.52 -38.11 3.50
C ALA A 35 22.15 -38.80 3.57
N ALA A 36 21.06 -38.03 3.57
CA ALA A 36 19.69 -38.54 3.57
C ALA A 36 19.37 -39.27 2.27
N ASP A 37 19.74 -38.69 1.11
CA ASP A 37 19.57 -39.31 -0.20
C ASP A 37 20.29 -40.64 -0.30
N ARG A 38 21.54 -40.71 0.16
CA ARG A 38 22.31 -41.96 0.17
C ARG A 38 21.67 -43.05 1.03
N ILE A 39 21.01 -42.67 2.13
CA ILE A 39 20.31 -43.64 3.01
C ILE A 39 19.02 -44.13 2.35
N LEU A 40 18.31 -43.24 1.63
CA LEU A 40 17.00 -43.52 1.04
C LEU A 40 17.06 -44.04 -0.40
N GLU A 41 18.22 -43.96 -1.06
CA GLU A 41 18.46 -44.44 -2.42
C GLU A 41 18.06 -45.92 -2.63
N PRO A 42 18.42 -46.88 -1.74
CA PRO A 42 17.99 -48.26 -1.87
C PRO A 42 16.47 -48.47 -1.75
N TYR A 43 15.77 -47.49 -1.16
CA TYR A 43 14.34 -47.52 -0.90
C TYR A 43 13.51 -46.73 -1.93
N GLY A 44 14.15 -46.19 -2.98
CA GLY A 44 13.47 -45.43 -4.03
C GLY A 44 13.10 -43.99 -3.65
N GLY A 45 13.87 -43.36 -2.76
CA GLY A 45 13.67 -41.96 -2.39
C GLY A 45 13.71 -41.01 -3.60
N LEU A 46 12.79 -40.04 -3.65
CA LEU A 46 12.65 -39.07 -4.74
C LEU A 46 13.58 -37.84 -4.63
N GLY A 47 14.49 -37.85 -3.65
CA GLY A 47 15.39 -36.75 -3.33
C GLY A 47 14.93 -35.90 -2.15
N ALA A 48 15.85 -35.60 -1.24
CA ALA A 48 15.65 -34.73 -0.10
C ALA A 48 15.80 -33.26 -0.51
N TYR A 49 14.95 -32.40 0.04
CA TYR A 49 14.94 -30.97 -0.26
C TYR A 49 14.89 -30.13 1.01
N GLY A 50 15.35 -28.89 0.92
CA GLY A 50 15.43 -27.97 2.06
C GLY A 50 14.08 -27.35 2.42
N LEU A 51 14.05 -26.64 3.55
CA LEU A 51 12.88 -25.86 3.97
C LEU A 51 12.41 -24.87 2.89
N ALA A 52 13.34 -24.27 2.14
CA ALA A 52 13.03 -23.35 1.06
C ALA A 52 12.19 -23.97 -0.06
N ASP A 53 12.29 -25.28 -0.27
CA ASP A 53 11.59 -26.01 -1.34
C ASP A 53 10.33 -26.72 -0.85
N GLN A 54 10.11 -26.79 0.47
CA GLN A 54 8.88 -27.32 1.05
C GLN A 54 7.67 -26.55 0.51
N VAL A 55 6.69 -27.29 0.00
CA VAL A 55 5.48 -26.71 -0.63
C VAL A 55 4.77 -25.75 0.33
N SER A 56 4.62 -26.14 1.59
CA SER A 56 4.01 -25.30 2.64
C SER A 56 4.77 -23.98 2.85
N ASN A 57 6.09 -24.05 2.99
CA ASN A 57 6.94 -22.88 3.18
C ASN A 57 6.96 -21.98 1.93
N ARG A 58 7.08 -22.56 0.72
CA ARG A 58 7.04 -21.80 -0.53
C ARG A 58 5.73 -21.06 -0.73
N PHE A 59 4.61 -21.73 -0.48
CA PHE A 59 3.29 -21.13 -0.67
C PHE A 59 3.10 -19.92 0.26
N ILE A 60 3.46 -20.05 1.54
CA ILE A 60 3.37 -18.94 2.50
C ILE A 60 4.33 -17.80 2.12
N ASN A 61 5.56 -18.13 1.70
CA ASN A 61 6.51 -17.09 1.28
C ASN A 61 6.04 -16.35 0.03
N TYR A 62 5.47 -17.05 -0.96
CA TYR A 62 4.89 -16.40 -2.14
C TYR A 62 3.72 -15.49 -1.78
N GLU A 63 2.88 -15.92 -0.85
CA GLU A 63 1.77 -15.10 -0.37
C GLU A 63 2.26 -13.82 0.32
N ILE A 64 3.24 -13.94 1.22
CA ILE A 64 3.85 -12.79 1.91
C ILE A 64 4.51 -11.84 0.92
N GLU A 65 5.25 -12.36 -0.06
CA GLU A 65 5.91 -11.56 -1.09
C GLU A 65 4.90 -10.88 -2.02
N GLY A 66 3.80 -11.56 -2.35
CA GLY A 66 2.67 -11.00 -3.07
C GLY A 66 2.08 -9.80 -2.33
N LEU A 67 1.78 -9.95 -1.04
CA LEU A 67 1.28 -8.85 -0.21
C LEU A 67 2.25 -7.67 -0.14
N ARG A 68 3.56 -7.92 -0.01
CA ARG A 68 4.59 -6.87 -0.04
C ARG A 68 4.60 -6.12 -1.37
N THR A 69 4.57 -6.85 -2.48
CA THR A 69 4.57 -6.28 -3.83
C THR A 69 3.31 -5.45 -4.08
N THR A 70 2.14 -5.97 -3.71
CA THR A 70 0.87 -5.25 -3.81
C THR A 70 0.88 -3.99 -2.98
N SER A 71 1.36 -4.03 -1.73
CA SER A 71 1.47 -2.84 -0.89
C SER A 71 2.45 -1.81 -1.50
N ALA A 72 3.60 -2.24 -2.00
CA ALA A 72 4.57 -1.34 -2.63
C ALA A 72 4.03 -0.66 -3.90
N GLY A 73 3.19 -1.35 -4.69
CA GLY A 73 2.61 -0.79 -5.91
C GLY A 73 1.34 0.03 -5.68
N VAL A 74 0.37 -0.52 -4.95
CA VAL A 74 -0.98 0.05 -4.81
C VAL A 74 -0.99 1.25 -3.85
N THR A 75 -0.24 1.20 -2.76
CA THR A 75 -0.26 2.27 -1.75
C THR A 75 0.18 3.64 -2.30
N PRO A 76 1.27 3.78 -3.07
CA PRO A 76 1.65 5.07 -3.67
C PRO A 76 0.60 5.61 -4.63
N ILE A 77 -0.08 4.75 -5.39
CA ILE A 77 -1.14 5.15 -6.32
C ILE A 77 -2.31 5.75 -5.55
N PHE A 78 -2.76 5.10 -4.48
CA PHE A 78 -3.82 5.65 -3.63
C PHE A 78 -3.44 6.96 -2.96
N LEU A 79 -2.18 7.10 -2.50
CA LEU A 79 -1.68 8.36 -1.94
C LEU A 79 -1.68 9.47 -3.00
N ALA A 80 -1.28 9.17 -4.24
CA ALA A 80 -1.30 10.12 -5.34
C ALA A 80 -2.73 10.55 -5.69
N VAL A 81 -3.67 9.60 -5.76
CA VAL A 81 -5.10 9.88 -5.97
C VAL A 81 -5.66 10.74 -4.84
N ALA A 82 -5.36 10.41 -3.59
CA ALA A 82 -5.81 11.19 -2.44
C ALA A 82 -5.27 12.63 -2.47
N ALA A 83 -3.96 12.80 -2.73
CA ALA A 83 -3.35 14.11 -2.88
C ALA A 83 -3.96 14.91 -4.03
N PHE A 84 -4.24 14.26 -5.16
CA PHE A 84 -4.87 14.87 -6.32
C PHE A 84 -6.32 15.31 -6.04
N LEU A 85 -7.13 14.44 -5.42
CA LEU A 85 -8.50 14.77 -5.06
C LEU A 85 -8.55 15.92 -4.05
N LEU A 86 -7.67 15.91 -3.04
CA LEU A 86 -7.57 17.00 -2.09
C LEU A 86 -7.14 18.31 -2.78
N TYR A 87 -6.18 18.23 -3.70
CA TYR A 87 -5.79 19.36 -4.54
C TYR A 87 -6.98 19.92 -5.34
N LEU A 88 -7.79 19.06 -5.96
CA LEU A 88 -8.95 19.47 -6.75
C LEU A 88 -10.01 20.14 -5.87
N VAL A 89 -10.36 19.54 -4.74
CA VAL A 89 -11.39 20.04 -3.83
C VAL A 89 -10.97 21.39 -3.26
N ILE A 90 -9.75 21.49 -2.74
CA ILE A 90 -9.28 22.75 -2.14
C ILE A 90 -9.07 23.82 -3.22
N SER A 91 -8.60 23.45 -4.42
CA SER A 91 -8.55 24.39 -5.55
C SER A 91 -9.92 24.96 -5.89
N ARG A 92 -10.97 24.13 -5.84
CA ARG A 92 -12.35 24.55 -6.09
C ARG A 92 -12.82 25.53 -5.00
N ILE A 93 -12.52 25.25 -3.74
CA ILE A 93 -12.85 26.14 -2.60
C ILE A 93 -12.15 27.49 -2.76
N VAL A 94 -10.85 27.50 -3.04
CA VAL A 94 -10.08 28.74 -3.26
C VAL A 94 -10.63 29.55 -4.43
N GLN A 95 -11.12 28.89 -5.49
CA GLN A 95 -11.75 29.59 -6.61
C GLN A 95 -13.11 30.18 -6.24
N SER A 96 -13.96 29.46 -5.50
CA SER A 96 -15.25 29.99 -5.04
C SER A 96 -15.07 31.14 -4.06
N GLU A 97 -14.04 31.10 -3.23
CA GLU A 97 -13.76 32.10 -2.20
C GLU A 97 -12.79 33.20 -2.67
N ARG A 98 -12.43 33.21 -3.96
CA ARG A 98 -11.45 34.14 -4.54
C ARG A 98 -11.74 35.61 -4.18
N LYS A 99 -13.00 36.02 -4.24
CA LYS A 99 -13.41 37.41 -3.91
C LYS A 99 -13.18 37.72 -2.43
N GLN A 100 -13.49 36.79 -1.54
CA GLN A 100 -13.28 36.94 -0.09
C GLN A 100 -11.78 37.00 0.23
N ILE A 101 -10.97 36.13 -0.38
CA ILE A 101 -9.51 36.17 -0.29
C ILE A 101 -8.98 37.56 -0.71
N GLY A 102 -9.47 38.09 -1.84
CA GLY A 102 -9.07 39.41 -2.33
C GLY A 102 -9.42 40.56 -1.37
N ILE A 103 -10.59 40.49 -0.71
CA ILE A 103 -11.01 41.48 0.29
C ILE A 103 -10.09 41.42 1.52
N ILE A 104 -9.83 40.22 2.04
CA ILE A 104 -8.97 40.02 3.22
C ILE A 104 -7.54 40.51 2.93
N LYS A 105 -6.99 40.21 1.75
CA LYS A 105 -5.69 40.74 1.31
C LYS A 105 -5.70 42.29 1.19
N ALA A 106 -6.80 42.88 0.72
CA ALA A 106 -6.95 44.33 0.64
C ALA A 106 -7.02 45.01 2.03
N PHE A 107 -7.51 44.31 3.05
CA PHE A 107 -7.45 44.75 4.45
C PHE A 107 -6.07 44.61 5.10
N GLY A 108 -5.05 44.14 4.36
CA GLY A 108 -3.66 44.11 4.81
C GLY A 108 -3.16 42.76 5.33
N TYR A 109 -3.96 41.69 5.21
CA TYR A 109 -3.50 40.34 5.55
C TYR A 109 -2.48 39.83 4.54
N SER A 110 -1.45 39.17 5.06
CA SER A 110 -0.41 38.56 4.26
C SER A 110 -0.86 37.27 3.59
N ASP A 111 -0.21 36.96 2.47
CA ASP A 111 -0.37 35.72 1.73
C ASP A 111 -0.17 34.48 2.62
N PHE A 112 0.78 34.54 3.55
CA PHE A 112 1.09 33.46 4.49
C PHE A 112 -0.01 33.23 5.53
N GLU A 113 -0.67 34.29 6.02
CA GLU A 113 -1.78 34.15 6.97
C GLU A 113 -2.98 33.46 6.31
N VAL A 114 -3.33 33.89 5.09
CA VAL A 114 -4.40 33.26 4.30
C VAL A 114 -4.03 31.82 3.95
N GLY A 115 -2.81 31.60 3.47
CA GLY A 115 -2.30 30.28 3.11
C GLY A 115 -2.28 29.31 4.30
N GLY A 116 -1.87 29.78 5.47
CA GLY A 116 -1.86 29.00 6.72
C GLY A 116 -3.24 28.53 7.15
N HIS A 117 -4.29 29.33 6.92
CA HIS A 117 -5.67 28.93 7.18
C HIS A 117 -6.09 27.72 6.34
N TYR A 118 -5.86 27.78 5.02
CA TYR A 118 -6.17 26.64 4.13
C TYR A 118 -5.28 25.42 4.40
N LEU A 119 -4.01 25.63 4.79
CA LEU A 119 -3.13 24.53 5.18
C LEU A 119 -3.65 23.80 6.42
N LYS A 120 -4.15 24.53 7.44
CA LYS A 120 -4.79 23.91 8.61
C LYS A 120 -6.01 23.08 8.22
N LEU A 121 -6.83 23.57 7.29
CA LEU A 121 -7.97 22.81 6.76
C LEU A 121 -7.52 21.52 6.09
N ILE A 122 -6.52 21.59 5.21
CA ILE A 122 -5.91 20.43 4.53
C ILE A 122 -5.42 19.40 5.54
N VAL A 123 -4.61 19.82 6.53
CA VAL A 123 -4.04 18.92 7.54
C VAL A 123 -5.13 18.29 8.39
N THR A 124 -6.18 19.03 8.75
CA THR A 124 -7.30 18.51 9.55
C THR A 124 -8.07 17.41 8.80
N ILE A 125 -8.39 17.65 7.53
CA ILE A 125 -9.06 16.65 6.68
C ILE A 125 -8.16 15.42 6.49
N ALA A 126 -6.87 15.63 6.20
CA ALA A 126 -5.92 14.55 6.00
C ALA A 126 -5.73 13.70 7.28
N ALA A 127 -5.61 14.34 8.45
CA ALA A 127 -5.47 13.64 9.73
C ALA A 127 -6.74 12.85 10.06
N GLY A 128 -7.93 13.43 9.88
CA GLY A 128 -9.20 12.73 10.08
C GLY A 128 -9.35 11.52 9.16
N GLY A 129 -9.01 11.68 7.87
CA GLY A 129 -9.01 10.59 6.90
C GLY A 129 -8.00 9.49 7.23
N ALA A 130 -6.79 9.86 7.65
CA ALA A 130 -5.75 8.89 8.03
C ALA A 130 -6.14 8.09 9.28
N LEU A 131 -6.73 8.73 10.29
CA LEU A 131 -7.24 8.06 11.49
C LEU A 131 -8.37 7.08 11.15
N ALA A 132 -9.35 7.54 10.36
CA ALA A 132 -10.45 6.69 9.91
C ALA A 132 -9.95 5.50 9.08
N GLY A 133 -9.03 5.75 8.14
CA GLY A 133 -8.40 4.72 7.32
C GLY A 133 -7.62 3.70 8.16
N CYS A 134 -6.91 4.16 9.20
CA CYS A 134 -6.22 3.28 10.14
C CYS A 134 -7.19 2.34 10.88
N LEU A 135 -8.29 2.89 11.41
CA LEU A 135 -9.30 2.09 12.13
C LEU A 135 -9.96 1.06 11.21
N LEU A 136 -10.34 1.47 9.99
CA LEU A 136 -10.90 0.57 8.98
C LEU A 136 -9.89 -0.48 8.53
N GLY A 137 -8.62 -0.12 8.37
CA GLY A 137 -7.54 -1.05 8.02
C GLY A 137 -7.31 -2.11 9.09
N ILE A 138 -7.36 -1.74 10.37
CA ILE A 138 -7.28 -2.69 11.49
C ILE A 138 -8.48 -3.65 11.46
N ALA A 139 -9.70 -3.14 11.25
CA ALA A 139 -10.89 -3.96 11.17
C ALA A 139 -10.83 -4.95 9.98
N ALA A 140 -10.41 -4.48 8.80
CA ALA A 140 -10.23 -5.32 7.62
C ALA A 140 -9.12 -6.37 7.81
N GLY A 141 -8.00 -5.99 8.45
CA GLY A 141 -6.91 -6.91 8.76
C GLY A 141 -7.33 -8.04 9.70
N ARG A 142 -8.19 -7.76 10.69
CA ARG A 142 -8.78 -8.80 11.56
C ARG A 142 -9.67 -9.75 10.77
N ALA A 143 -10.54 -9.22 9.92
CA ALA A 143 -11.41 -10.05 9.09
C ALA A 143 -10.60 -10.94 8.11
N LEU A 144 -9.49 -10.43 7.59
CA LEU A 144 -8.61 -11.19 6.70
C LEU A 144 -7.91 -12.34 7.43
N ILE A 145 -7.53 -12.16 8.71
CA ILE A 145 -6.93 -13.23 9.52
C ILE A 145 -7.85 -14.43 9.64
N ASP A 146 -9.16 -14.21 9.85
CA ASP A 146 -10.13 -15.31 9.96
C ASP A 146 -10.18 -16.13 8.66
N VAL A 147 -10.13 -15.46 7.50
CA VAL A 147 -10.06 -16.12 6.19
C VAL A 147 -8.77 -16.94 6.04
N TYR A 148 -7.62 -16.42 6.48
CA TYR A 148 -6.35 -17.14 6.38
C TYR A 148 -6.29 -18.33 7.34
N LEU A 149 -6.87 -18.21 8.55
CA LEU A 149 -6.97 -19.31 9.50
C LEU A 149 -7.75 -20.49 8.89
N ASP A 150 -8.88 -20.20 8.23
CA ASP A 150 -9.71 -21.23 7.61
C ASP A 150 -9.07 -21.87 6.38
N PHE A 151 -8.39 -21.06 5.55
CA PHE A 151 -7.76 -21.52 4.32
C PHE A 151 -6.46 -22.30 4.56
N PHE A 152 -5.54 -21.74 5.35
CA PHE A 152 -4.23 -22.34 5.63
C PHE A 152 -4.22 -23.32 6.81
N LYS A 153 -5.33 -23.40 7.55
CA LYS A 153 -5.44 -24.24 8.75
C LYS A 153 -4.33 -23.95 9.76
N PHE A 154 -3.97 -22.67 9.91
CA PHE A 154 -3.01 -22.27 10.95
C PHE A 154 -3.60 -22.50 12.35
N PRO A 155 -2.78 -22.93 13.32
CA PRO A 155 -3.26 -23.19 14.68
C PRO A 155 -3.67 -21.91 15.42
N PHE A 156 -2.98 -20.80 15.16
CA PHE A 156 -3.33 -19.45 15.60
C PHE A 156 -2.57 -18.43 14.74
N LEU A 157 -3.21 -17.30 14.45
CA LEU A 157 -2.60 -16.18 13.74
C LEU A 157 -2.99 -14.90 14.49
N VAL A 158 -2.00 -14.25 15.10
CA VAL A 158 -2.23 -13.09 15.96
C VAL A 158 -1.92 -11.82 15.18
N LEU A 159 -2.88 -10.89 15.13
CA LEU A 159 -2.64 -9.56 14.58
C LEU A 159 -1.70 -8.79 15.52
N GLN A 160 -0.43 -8.69 15.14
CA GLN A 160 0.52 -7.81 15.81
C GLN A 160 0.50 -6.44 15.13
N LEU A 161 -0.13 -5.47 15.79
CA LEU A 161 -0.09 -4.08 15.38
C LEU A 161 1.20 -3.46 15.94
N ASP A 162 2.18 -3.24 15.07
CA ASP A 162 3.36 -2.46 15.42
C ASP A 162 2.99 -0.96 15.46
N PRO A 163 3.11 -0.28 16.62
CA PRO A 163 2.81 1.14 16.72
C PRO A 163 3.68 2.00 15.79
N GLY A 164 4.92 1.58 15.52
CA GLY A 164 5.81 2.28 14.59
C GLY A 164 5.26 2.32 13.17
N SER A 165 4.73 1.19 12.69
CA SER A 165 4.09 1.08 11.38
C SER A 165 2.83 1.94 11.26
N LEU A 166 2.03 2.05 12.34
CA LEU A 166 0.86 2.94 12.36
C LEU A 166 1.25 4.42 12.29
N VAL A 167 2.24 4.84 13.08
CA VAL A 167 2.70 6.23 13.11
C VAL A 167 3.32 6.62 11.76
N THR A 168 4.16 5.75 11.19
CA THR A 168 4.76 6.01 9.86
C THR A 168 3.70 6.06 8.77
N GLY A 169 2.73 5.14 8.76
CA GLY A 169 1.61 5.17 7.81
C GLY A 169 0.77 6.45 7.91
N LEU A 170 0.49 6.91 9.15
CA LEU A 170 -0.24 8.15 9.39
C LEU A 170 0.54 9.36 8.88
N MET A 171 1.83 9.45 9.22
CA MET A 171 2.71 10.55 8.80
C MET A 171 2.88 10.61 7.30
N VAL A 172 3.08 9.46 6.65
CA VAL A 172 3.20 9.38 5.18
C VAL A 172 1.89 9.80 4.51
N SER A 173 0.74 9.35 5.02
CA SER A 173 -0.57 9.70 4.45
C SER A 173 -0.87 11.20 4.58
N VAL A 174 -0.69 11.76 5.78
CA VAL A 174 -0.88 13.19 6.04
C VAL A 174 0.13 14.02 5.25
N GLY A 175 1.39 13.58 5.18
CA GLY A 175 2.45 14.25 4.42
C GLY A 175 2.16 14.29 2.92
N ALA A 176 1.77 13.15 2.33
CA ALA A 176 1.44 13.08 0.91
C ALA A 176 0.23 13.94 0.54
N ALA A 177 -0.84 13.88 1.34
CA ALA A 177 -2.02 14.71 1.14
C ALA A 177 -1.70 16.21 1.30
N SER A 178 -0.90 16.56 2.31
CA SER A 178 -0.47 17.94 2.55
C SER A 178 0.44 18.46 1.44
N ALA A 179 1.32 17.63 0.86
CA ALA A 179 2.15 18.01 -0.27
C ALA A 179 1.31 18.41 -1.50
N GLY A 180 0.22 17.68 -1.79
CA GLY A 180 -0.76 18.08 -2.80
C GLY A 180 -1.44 19.42 -2.46
N GLY A 181 -1.73 19.64 -1.19
CA GLY A 181 -2.22 20.91 -0.65
C GLY A 181 -1.25 22.08 -0.78
N LEU A 182 0.05 21.85 -0.59
CA LEU A 182 1.07 22.90 -0.67
C LEU A 182 1.16 23.51 -2.08
N LEU A 183 0.86 22.75 -3.13
CA LEU A 183 0.79 23.27 -4.49
C LEU A 183 -0.28 24.35 -4.66
N ILE A 184 -1.31 24.38 -3.82
CA ILE A 184 -2.38 25.39 -3.85
C ILE A 184 -1.93 26.73 -3.26
N LEU A 185 -0.99 26.74 -2.30
CA LEU A 185 -0.43 27.98 -1.75
C LEU A 185 0.12 28.87 -2.86
N ARG A 186 0.77 28.28 -3.88
CA ARG A 186 1.24 29.02 -5.06
C ARG A 186 0.10 29.73 -5.80
N ARG A 187 -1.08 29.12 -5.89
CA ARG A 187 -2.28 29.73 -6.49
C ARG A 187 -2.80 30.88 -5.64
N ILE A 188 -2.82 30.73 -4.31
CA ILE A 188 -3.24 31.78 -3.38
C ILE A 188 -2.28 32.98 -3.43
N PHE A 189 -0.98 32.71 -3.54
CA PHE A 189 0.04 33.76 -3.62
C PHE A 189 0.00 34.50 -4.95
N ALA A 190 -0.32 33.79 -6.04
CA ALA A 190 -0.52 34.39 -7.36
C ALA A 190 -1.81 35.24 -7.47
N LEU A 191 -2.74 35.15 -6.52
CA LEU A 191 -3.96 35.95 -6.50
C LEU A 191 -3.70 37.35 -5.95
N SER A 192 -3.63 38.34 -6.84
CA SER A 192 -3.65 39.75 -6.45
C SER A 192 -5.08 40.25 -6.19
N PRO A 193 -5.30 41.22 -5.28
CA PRO A 193 -6.65 41.74 -4.96
C PRO A 193 -7.40 42.24 -6.20
N VAL A 194 -6.71 42.95 -7.08
CA VAL A 194 -7.26 43.48 -8.34
C VAL A 194 -7.66 42.35 -9.29
N SER A 195 -6.86 41.28 -9.36
CA SER A 195 -7.21 40.11 -10.18
C SER A 195 -8.42 39.37 -9.61
N ALA A 196 -8.53 39.27 -8.28
CA ALA A 196 -9.59 38.56 -7.57
C ALA A 196 -10.97 39.21 -7.75
N MET A 197 -11.02 40.52 -7.98
CA MET A 197 -12.25 41.28 -8.21
C MET A 197 -12.68 41.33 -9.68
N ARG A 198 -11.80 40.95 -10.63
CA ARG A 198 -12.18 40.81 -12.03
C ARG A 198 -13.04 39.56 -12.24
N PRO A 199 -14.08 39.62 -13.10
CA PRO A 199 -14.85 38.43 -13.46
C PRO A 199 -13.91 37.33 -13.98
N PRO A 200 -14.25 36.05 -13.73
CA PRO A 200 -13.39 34.93 -14.12
C PRO A 200 -13.07 35.03 -15.61
N SER A 201 -11.77 35.10 -15.93
CA SER A 201 -11.30 35.07 -17.31
C SER A 201 -11.76 33.78 -17.98
N SER A 202 -12.32 33.89 -19.19
CA SER A 202 -12.75 32.74 -19.98
C SER A 202 -11.60 31.73 -20.12
N PRO A 203 -11.86 30.41 -20.09
CA PRO A 203 -10.83 29.40 -20.32
C PRO A 203 -10.13 29.67 -21.65
N ASP A 204 -8.80 29.83 -21.62
CA ASP A 204 -8.00 30.10 -22.82
C ASP A 204 -7.71 28.78 -23.55
N TYR A 205 -8.47 28.52 -24.61
CA TYR A 205 -8.32 27.32 -25.46
C TYR A 205 -7.25 27.47 -26.55
N SER A 206 -6.51 28.58 -26.60
CA SER A 206 -5.54 28.86 -27.67
C SER A 206 -4.44 27.80 -27.81
N ARG A 207 -4.03 27.18 -26.69
CA ARG A 207 -2.99 26.14 -26.66
C ARG A 207 -3.48 24.74 -27.07
N THR A 208 -4.78 24.48 -26.98
CA THR A 208 -5.37 23.20 -27.40
C THR A 208 -5.30 23.03 -28.93
N GLY A 209 -5.37 24.14 -29.68
CA GLY A 209 -5.22 24.12 -31.14
C GLY A 209 -3.81 23.76 -31.62
N THR A 210 -2.77 24.08 -30.84
CA THR A 210 -1.37 23.78 -31.20
C THR A 210 -1.04 22.29 -31.02
N ILE A 211 -1.54 21.69 -29.94
CA ILE A 211 -1.38 20.25 -29.65
C ILE A 211 -2.06 19.41 -30.73
N ASN A 212 -3.25 19.82 -31.16
CA ASN A 212 -3.98 19.14 -32.24
C ASN A 212 -3.24 19.23 -33.58
N LYS A 213 -2.60 20.37 -33.88
CA LYS A 213 -1.78 20.53 -35.11
C LYS A 213 -0.55 19.63 -35.10
N THR A 214 0.13 19.50 -33.97
CA THR A 214 1.31 18.62 -33.85
C THR A 214 0.95 17.14 -33.90
N LEU A 215 -0.21 16.73 -33.35
CA LEU A 215 -0.70 15.35 -33.43
C LEU A 215 -1.09 14.98 -34.86
N ASN A 216 -1.79 15.87 -35.57
CA ASN A 216 -2.14 15.63 -36.97
C ASN A 216 -0.91 15.57 -37.88
N ALA A 217 0.14 16.36 -37.61
CA ALA A 217 1.39 16.32 -38.40
C ALA A 217 2.25 15.06 -38.16
N ILE A 218 1.94 14.25 -37.14
CA ILE A 218 2.63 12.98 -36.84
C ILE A 218 1.82 11.78 -37.34
N LEU A 219 0.52 11.97 -37.61
CA LEU A 219 -0.42 10.93 -38.03
C LEU A 219 -0.68 10.90 -39.55
N ASP A 220 -0.28 11.93 -40.29
CA ASP A 220 -0.15 11.95 -41.77
C ASP A 220 1.30 11.61 -42.19
#